data_AF-A5E4Y6-F1
#
_entry.id   AF-A5E4Y6-F1
#
_cell.length_a   1.000
_cell.length_b   1.000
_cell.length_c   1.000
_cell.angle_alpha   90.00
_cell.angle_beta   90.00
_cell.angle_gamma   90.00
#
_symmetry.space_group_name_H-M   'P 1'
#
loop_
_entity.id
_entity.type
_entity.pdbx_description
1 polymer ?
#
loop_
_entity_poly.entity_id
_entity_poly.type
_entity_poly.pdbx_seq_one_letter_code
_entity_poly.pdbx_strand_id
1 'polypeptide(L)'
;MPTTAGLAFAALQGVAWRFFYVKLAGSPPKQIQNLTGYLVFGGLTSAFYLGVWDPLVTNNRELVQRRLEMLKEQRQLQNELLKSDGEPHKFFTSKDRGNFFRLFDRYAQPYK
;
A
#
# COMPACT_ATOMS: atom_id res chain seq x y z
N MET A 1 11.89 4.38 -6.11
CA MET A 1 12.95 4.98 -6.94
C MET A 1 13.73 5.89 -6.02
N PRO A 2 15.04 5.66 -5.87
CA PRO A 2 15.83 6.38 -4.89
C PRO A 2 15.88 7.85 -5.27
N THR A 3 15.42 8.69 -4.35
CA THR A 3 15.40 10.14 -4.57
C THR A 3 16.76 10.73 -4.24
N THR A 4 17.23 11.66 -5.06
CA THR A 4 18.47 12.42 -4.80
C THR A 4 18.40 13.16 -3.47
N ALA A 5 17.23 13.71 -3.14
CA ALA A 5 16.96 14.34 -1.84
C ALA A 5 17.07 13.33 -0.68
N GLY A 6 16.53 12.11 -0.83
CA GLY A 6 16.64 11.07 0.18
C GLY A 6 18.07 10.58 0.39
N LEU A 7 18.85 10.45 -0.68
CA LEU A 7 20.28 10.15 -0.61
C LEU A 7 21.07 11.26 0.09
N ALA A 8 20.84 12.52 -0.27
CA ALA A 8 21.49 13.66 0.36
C ALA A 8 21.15 13.74 1.86
N PHE A 9 19.88 13.52 2.21
CA PHE A 9 19.43 13.48 3.60
C PHE A 9 20.09 12.33 4.37
N ALA A 10 20.16 11.13 3.79
CA ALA A 10 20.80 9.98 4.41
C ALA A 10 22.29 10.23 4.65
N ALA A 11 23.00 10.81 3.69
CA ALA A 11 24.41 11.17 3.84
C ALA A 11 24.61 12.22 4.96
N LEU A 12 23.79 13.27 4.98
CA LEU A 12 23.82 14.30 6.04
C LEU A 12 23.50 13.71 7.41
N GLN A 13 22.53 12.80 7.49
CA GLN A 13 22.18 12.10 8.72
C GLN A 13 23.35 11.26 9.25
N GLY A 14 24.10 10.60 8.36
CA GLY A 14 25.32 9.87 8.74
C GLY A 14 26.40 10.80 9.32
N VAL A 15 26.60 11.96 8.69
CA VAL A 15 27.52 12.99 9.21
C VAL A 15 27.06 13.50 10.59
N ALA A 16 25.77 13.76 10.75
CA ALA A 16 25.20 14.19 12.03
C ALA A 16 25.36 13.13 13.13
N TRP A 17 25.15 11.85 12.81
CA TRP A 17 25.40 10.75 13.75
C TRP A 17 26.85 10.67 14.18
N ARG A 18 27.78 10.83 13.22
CA ARG A 18 29.21 10.86 13.55
C ARG A 18 29.55 12.04 14.45
N PHE A 19 29.00 13.22 14.17
CA PHE A 19 29.20 14.41 15.01
C PHE A 19 28.71 14.19 16.44
N PHE A 20 27.53 13.59 16.60
CA PHE A 20 26.98 13.23 17.91
C PHE A 20 27.84 12.21 18.65
N TYR A 21 28.31 11.16 17.95
CA TYR A 21 29.21 10.17 18.52
C TYR A 21 30.54 10.77 18.99
N VAL A 22 31.15 11.63 18.19
CA VAL A 22 32.42 12.29 18.56
C VAL A 22 32.24 13.18 19.79
N LYS A 23 31.10 13.88 19.91
CA LYS A 23 30.79 14.66 21.11
C LYS A 23 30.60 13.79 22.36
N LEU A 24 29.98 12.62 22.21
CA LEU A 24 29.80 11.68 23.32
C LEU A 24 31.11 11.00 23.75
N ALA A 25 32.01 10.72 22.81
CA ALA A 25 33.25 9.98 23.08
C ALA A 25 34.27 10.78 23.92
N GLY A 26 34.06 12.08 24.15
CA GLY A 26 34.83 12.90 25.07
C GLY A 26 36.30 13.17 24.68
N SER A 27 36.81 12.55 23.63
CA SER A 27 38.18 12.72 23.15
C SER A 27 38.20 13.07 21.66
N PRO A 28 38.96 14.11 21.25
CA PRO A 28 39.03 14.50 19.85
C PRO A 28 39.79 13.43 19.05
N PRO A 29 39.18 12.81 18.03
CA PRO A 29 39.86 11.84 17.19
C PRO A 29 40.96 12.51 16.37
N LYS A 30 41.99 11.74 16.00
CA LYS A 30 43.01 12.20 15.04
C LYS A 30 42.34 12.62 13.73
N GLN A 31 42.86 13.64 13.04
CA GLN A 31 42.23 14.20 11.83
C GLN A 31 41.86 13.14 10.78
N ILE A 32 42.75 12.16 10.55
CA ILE A 32 42.52 11.04 9.63
C ILE A 32 41.35 10.15 10.10
N GLN A 33 41.31 9.78 11.39
CA GLN A 33 40.21 8.99 11.97
C GLN A 33 38.88 9.75 11.93
N ASN A 34 38.94 11.09 11.98
CA ASN A 34 37.74 11.91 11.88
C ASN A 34 37.17 11.86 10.46
N LEU A 35 38.01 12.08 9.44
CA LEU A 35 37.62 12.02 8.03
C LEU A 35 37.09 10.64 7.65
N THR A 36 37.82 9.57 8.00
CA THR A 36 37.38 8.19 7.75
C THR A 36 36.05 7.90 8.45
N GLY A 37 35.86 8.39 9.67
CA GLY A 37 34.60 8.24 10.39
C GLY A 37 33.41 8.89 9.67
N TYR A 38 33.57 10.10 9.15
CA TYR A 38 32.49 10.76 8.40
C TYR A 38 32.16 10.04 7.10
N LEU A 39 33.17 9.55 6.37
CA LEU A 39 32.98 8.76 5.15
C LEU A 39 32.27 7.43 5.44
N VAL A 40 32.68 6.73 6.50
CA VAL A 40 32.07 5.44 6.89
C VAL A 40 30.62 5.63 7.31
N PHE A 41 30.33 6.60 8.18
CA PHE A 41 28.97 6.84 8.64
C PHE A 41 28.06 7.35 7.52
N GLY A 42 28.54 8.31 6.70
CA GLY A 42 27.79 8.80 5.55
C GLY A 42 27.54 7.71 4.50
N GLY A 43 28.54 6.85 4.26
CA GLY A 43 28.40 5.70 3.36
C GLY A 43 27.41 4.66 3.90
N LEU A 44 27.50 4.31 5.19
CA LEU A 44 26.59 3.35 5.83
C LEU A 44 25.14 3.81 5.79
N THR A 45 24.86 5.06 6.15
CA THR A 45 23.48 5.58 6.14
C THR A 45 22.93 5.67 4.72
N SER A 46 23.76 6.05 3.75
CA SER A 46 23.36 6.08 2.34
C SER A 46 23.09 4.67 1.80
N ALA A 47 23.94 3.70 2.14
CA ALA A 47 23.73 2.29 1.78
C ALA A 47 22.46 1.73 2.43
N PHE A 48 22.20 2.07 3.69
CA PHE A 48 20.97 1.68 4.39
C PHE A 48 19.73 2.29 3.74
N TYR A 49 19.78 3.56 3.34
CA TYR A 49 18.69 4.21 2.62
C TYR A 49 18.37 3.47 1.31
N LEU A 50 19.40 3.15 0.52
CA LEU A 50 19.21 2.46 -0.77
C LEU A 50 18.79 0.99 -0.61
N GLY A 51 19.37 0.26 0.34
CA GLY A 51 19.16 -1.17 0.49
C GLY A 51 17.90 -1.55 1.27
N VAL A 52 17.46 -0.68 2.18
CA VAL A 52 16.38 -1.03 3.13
C VAL A 52 15.23 -0.03 3.02
N TRP A 53 15.51 1.27 3.15
CA TRP A 53 14.45 2.26 3.28
C TRP A 53 13.69 2.52 1.97
N ASP A 54 14.39 2.75 0.86
CA ASP A 54 13.75 3.02 -0.43
C ASP A 54 12.86 1.86 -0.93
N PRO A 55 13.32 0.59 -0.88
CA PRO A 55 12.48 -0.54 -1.24
C PRO A 55 11.24 -0.68 -0.35
N LEU A 56 11.39 -0.53 0.96
CA LEU A 56 10.27 -0.63 1.90
C LEU A 56 9.20 0.43 1.64
N VAL A 57 9.60 1.69 1.46
CA VAL A 57 8.68 2.79 1.16
C VAL A 57 8.00 2.58 -0.19
N THR A 58 8.75 2.14 -1.20
CA THR A 58 8.21 1.89 -2.54
C THR A 58 7.17 0.77 -2.52
N ASN A 59 7.48 -0.37 -1.87
CA ASN A 59 6.56 -1.49 -1.73
C ASN A 59 5.29 -1.09 -0.98
N ASN A 60 5.42 -0.32 0.11
CA ASN A 60 4.26 0.14 0.87
C ASN A 60 3.38 1.09 0.06
N ARG A 61 3.98 2.01 -0.72
CA ARG A 61 3.21 2.88 -1.62
C ARG A 61 2.45 2.09 -2.66
N GLU A 62 3.08 1.08 -3.25
CA GLU A 62 2.45 0.22 -4.25
C GLU A 62 1.27 -0.56 -3.65
N LEU A 63 1.43 -1.13 -2.46
CA LEU A 63 0.35 -1.82 -1.76
C LEU A 63 -0.84 -0.89 -1.46
N VAL A 64 -0.55 0.34 -1.03
CA VAL A 64 -1.59 1.35 -0.77
C VAL A 64 -2.31 1.73 -2.06
N GLN A 65 -1.57 1.96 -3.15
CA GLN A 65 -2.16 2.29 -4.45
C GLN A 65 -3.08 1.17 -4.95
N ARG A 66 -2.63 -0.08 -4.92
CA ARG A 66 -3.44 -1.24 -5.30
C ARG A 66 -4.75 -1.33 -4.50
N ARG A 67 -4.69 -1.12 -3.19
CA ARG A 67 -5.90 -1.12 -2.34
C ARG A 67 -6.84 0.04 -2.68
N LEU A 68 -6.28 1.20 -3.00
CA LEU A 68 -7.04 2.38 -3.34
C LEU A 68 -7.73 2.21 -4.70
N GLU A 69 -7.08 1.55 -5.66
CA GLU A 69 -7.68 1.14 -6.94
C GLU A 69 -8.84 0.17 -6.74
N MET A 70 -8.66 -0.90 -5.95
CA MET A 70 -9.75 -1.83 -5.63
C MET A 70 -10.95 -1.13 -4.98
N LEU A 71 -10.71 -0.19 -4.05
CA LEU A 71 -11.80 0.58 -3.43
C LEU A 71 -12.53 1.49 -4.43
N LYS A 72 -11.82 2.03 -5.43
CA LYS A 72 -12.44 2.81 -6.50
C LYS A 72 -13.31 1.93 -7.39
N GLU A 73 -12.83 0.75 -7.78
CA GLU A 73 -13.60 -0.23 -8.55
C GLU A 73 -14.86 -0.67 -7.79
N GLN A 74 -14.73 -0.98 -6.50
CA GLN A 74 -15.87 -1.32 -5.65
C GLN A 74 -16.91 -0.19 -5.57
N ARG A 75 -16.47 1.07 -5.45
CA ARG A 75 -17.39 2.22 -5.50
C ARG A 75 -18.06 2.39 -6.86
N GLN A 76 -17.35 2.14 -7.95
CA GLN A 76 -17.93 2.20 -9.29
C GLN A 76 -19.02 1.14 -9.46
N LEU A 77 -18.73 -0.11 -9.08
CA LEU A 77 -19.71 -1.19 -9.08
C LEU A 77 -20.92 -0.89 -8.18
N GLN A 78 -20.69 -0.35 -6.98
CA GLN A 78 -21.79 0.04 -6.09
C GLN A 78 -22.66 1.14 -6.70
N ASN A 79 -22.06 2.14 -7.35
CA ASN A 79 -22.79 3.20 -8.04
C ASN A 79 -23.56 2.68 -9.27
N GLU A 80 -23.02 1.71 -9.99
CA GLU A 80 -23.72 1.03 -11.09
C GLU A 80 -24.91 0.22 -10.59
N LEU A 81 -24.75 -0.53 -9.49
CA LEU A 81 -25.84 -1.27 -8.84
C LEU A 81 -26.93 -0.33 -8.31
N LEU A 82 -26.56 0.78 -7.68
CA LEU A 82 -27.52 1.80 -7.22
C LEU A 82 -28.29 2.46 -8.38
N LYS A 83 -27.66 2.63 -9.55
CA LYS A 83 -28.36 3.08 -10.76
C LYS A 83 -29.28 1.99 -11.33
N SER A 84 -28.87 0.72 -11.22
CA SER A 84 -29.66 -0.44 -11.63
C SER A 84 -30.92 -0.64 -10.78
N ASP A 85 -30.89 -0.30 -9.49
CA ASP A 85 -32.08 -0.37 -8.61
C ASP A 85 -33.14 0.71 -8.91
N GLY A 86 -32.80 1.71 -9.73
CA GLY A 86 -33.73 2.74 -10.23
C GLY A 86 -34.57 2.29 -11.43
N GLU A 87 -34.19 1.20 -12.10
CA GLU A 87 -35.08 0.53 -13.06
C GLU A 87 -35.83 -0.59 -12.35
N PRO A 88 -37.17 -0.68 -12.50
CA PRO A 88 -37.93 -1.75 -11.86
C PRO A 88 -37.39 -3.09 -12.39
N HIS A 89 -36.79 -3.88 -11.49
CA HIS A 89 -36.24 -5.22 -11.72
C HIS A 89 -37.17 -6.06 -12.62
N LYS A 90 -36.93 -6.04 -13.93
CA LYS A 90 -37.62 -6.90 -14.91
C LYS A 90 -37.18 -8.37 -14.83
N PHE A 91 -36.15 -8.67 -14.02
CA PHE A 91 -35.59 -10.02 -13.89
C PHE A 91 -36.31 -10.92 -12.87
N PHE A 92 -37.21 -10.36 -12.05
CA PHE A 92 -37.99 -11.14 -11.08
C PHE A 92 -39.50 -11.09 -11.33
N THR A 93 -39.94 -10.83 -12.57
CA THR A 93 -41.30 -11.18 -12.95
C THR A 93 -41.44 -12.70 -12.85
N SER A 94 -42.38 -13.15 -12.00
CA SER A 94 -42.87 -14.53 -11.86
C SER A 94 -43.31 -15.21 -13.17
N LYS A 95 -43.26 -14.49 -14.29
CA LYS A 95 -43.55 -14.96 -15.66
C LYS A 95 -42.42 -15.79 -16.30
N ASP A 96 -41.16 -15.60 -15.89
CA ASP A 96 -40.00 -16.29 -16.48
C ASP A 96 -39.49 -17.50 -15.67
N ARG A 97 -40.22 -17.88 -14.61
CA ARG A 97 -40.02 -19.19 -13.98
C ARG A 97 -40.53 -20.26 -14.95
N GLY A 98 -39.63 -20.73 -15.81
CA GLY A 98 -39.90 -21.77 -16.80
C GLY A 98 -40.54 -23.03 -16.19
N ASN A 99 -41.07 -23.90 -17.06
CA ASN A 99 -41.89 -25.09 -16.74
C ASN A 99 -41.40 -25.96 -15.56
N PHE A 100 -40.13 -25.87 -15.19
CA PHE A 100 -39.53 -26.57 -14.06
C PHE A 100 -40.14 -26.18 -12.70
N PHE A 101 -40.37 -24.89 -12.43
CA PHE A 101 -40.97 -24.45 -11.15
C PHE A 101 -42.49 -24.64 -11.10
N ARG A 102 -43.12 -24.73 -12.26
CA ARG A 102 -44.57 -24.96 -12.40
C ARG A 102 -44.99 -26.37 -11.97
N LEU A 103 -44.08 -27.34 -12.07
CA LEU A 103 -44.27 -28.70 -11.59
C LEU A 103 -44.19 -28.79 -10.06
N PHE A 104 -43.23 -28.09 -9.44
CA PHE A 104 -43.10 -28.05 -7.98
C PHE A 104 -44.32 -27.38 -7.32
N ASP A 105 -44.83 -26.28 -7.89
CA ASP A 105 -46.06 -25.64 -7.39
C ASP A 105 -47.29 -26.54 -7.52
N ARG A 106 -47.33 -27.47 -8.49
CA ARG A 106 -48.46 -28.40 -8.66
C ARG A 106 -48.47 -29.53 -7.62
N TYR A 107 -47.30 -29.95 -7.15
CA TYR A 107 -47.17 -30.98 -6.11
C TYR A 107 -47.14 -30.39 -4.69
N ALA A 108 -46.90 -29.09 -4.55
CA ALA A 108 -46.90 -28.40 -3.26
C ALA A 108 -48.30 -27.94 -2.78
N GLN A 109 -49.35 -28.09 -3.59
CA GLN A 109 -50.70 -27.78 -3.14
C GLN A 109 -51.24 -28.91 -2.24
N PRO A 110 -51.73 -28.58 -1.03
CA PRO A 110 -52.29 -29.59 -0.15
C PRO A 110 -53.60 -30.11 -0.75
N TYR A 111 -53.67 -31.44 -0.92
CA TYR A 111 -54.90 -32.13 -1.31
C TYR A 111 -56.03 -31.74 -0.32
N LYS A 112 -57.14 -31.24 -0.86
CA LYS A 112 -58.41 -31.19 -0.13
C LYS A 112 -58.96 -32.59 0.05
#